data_AF-K1S754-F1
#
_entry.id   AF-K1S754-F1
#
_cell.length_a   1.000
_cell.length_b   1.000
_cell.length_c   1.000
_cell.angle_alpha   90.00
_cell.angle_beta   90.00
_cell.angle_gamma   90.00
#
_symmetry.space_group_name_H-M   'P 1'
#
loop_
_entity.id
_entity.type
_entity.pdbx_description
1 polymer ?
#
loop_
_entity_poly.entity_id
_entity_poly.type
_entity_poly.pdbx_seq_one_letter_code
_entity_poly.pdbx_strand_id
1 'polypeptide(L)'
;AKLQGVHTTLDTAGQPYTTAEPFYSKFETLMQNTDLVMLDLKAFYPDRHKALTGCDNTPILDMARWMGEHGKAMWIRHVLVPGLTDDEAELREMSDFIKSLGSVRRVEVLPYHTLGLFKWEKLGITYSLDGVQPPSEEAVQRAEELLCIKDYPDFKK
;
A
#
# COMPACT_ATOMS: atom_id res chain seq x y z
N ALA A 1 -7.33 0.21 -23.88
CA ALA A 1 -7.28 -1.01 -23.06
C ALA A 1 -8.67 -1.63 -22.88
N LYS A 2 -9.60 -0.96 -22.16
CA LYS A 2 -10.94 -1.52 -21.85
C LYS A 2 -11.77 -1.92 -23.08
N LEU A 3 -11.86 -1.07 -24.11
CA LEU A 3 -12.55 -1.40 -25.39
C LEU A 3 -11.94 -2.61 -26.13
N GLN A 4 -10.71 -2.99 -25.80
CA GLN A 4 -9.99 -4.12 -26.40
C GLN A 4 -9.98 -5.34 -25.46
N GLY A 5 -10.77 -5.34 -24.37
CA GLY A 5 -10.83 -6.45 -23.41
C GLY A 5 -9.58 -6.63 -22.56
N VAL A 6 -8.67 -5.66 -22.52
CA VAL A 6 -7.42 -5.74 -21.74
C VAL A 6 -7.69 -5.39 -20.28
N HIS A 7 -7.24 -6.24 -19.35
CA HIS A 7 -7.26 -5.99 -17.91
C HIS A 7 -6.36 -4.81 -17.55
N THR A 8 -6.84 -3.96 -16.64
CA THR A 8 -6.17 -2.72 -16.25
C THR A 8 -5.90 -2.70 -14.75
N THR A 9 -4.66 -2.43 -14.38
CA THR A 9 -4.24 -2.30 -12.98
C THR A 9 -3.70 -0.90 -12.74
N LEU A 10 -4.15 -0.24 -11.67
CA LEU A 10 -3.57 0.99 -11.15
C LEU A 10 -2.67 0.66 -9.96
N ASP A 11 -1.37 0.96 -10.06
CA ASP A 11 -0.43 0.89 -8.93
C ASP A 11 -0.23 2.30 -8.35
N THR A 12 -0.59 2.50 -7.08
CA THR A 12 -0.66 3.85 -6.51
C THR A 12 -0.43 3.88 -5.00
N ALA A 13 0.11 5.00 -4.52
CA ALA A 13 0.15 5.35 -3.09
C ALA A 13 -1.14 6.01 -2.58
N GLY A 14 -2.09 6.36 -3.47
CA GLY A 14 -3.42 6.90 -3.10
C GLY A 14 -3.46 8.33 -2.54
N GLN A 15 -2.31 8.96 -2.27
CA GLN A 15 -2.22 10.25 -1.57
C GLN A 15 -3.11 11.37 -2.15
N PRO A 16 -3.24 11.57 -3.48
CA PRO A 16 -3.99 12.70 -4.03
C PRO A 16 -5.52 12.57 -3.91
N TYR A 17 -6.04 11.50 -3.31
CA TYR A 17 -7.48 11.28 -3.21
C TYR A 17 -8.19 12.43 -2.48
N THR A 18 -9.33 12.83 -3.03
CA THR A 18 -10.21 13.84 -2.45
C THR A 18 -11.61 13.70 -3.03
N THR A 19 -12.61 14.09 -2.26
CA THR A 19 -14.01 14.22 -2.71
C THR A 19 -14.33 15.61 -3.29
N ALA A 20 -13.32 16.49 -3.40
CA ALA A 20 -13.48 17.80 -4.00
C ALA A 20 -13.39 17.76 -5.54
N GLU A 21 -14.27 18.52 -6.20
CA GLU A 21 -14.17 18.77 -7.63
C GLU A 21 -13.02 19.74 -7.96
N PRO A 22 -12.39 19.62 -9.15
CA PRO A 22 -12.72 18.73 -10.27
C PRO A 22 -12.04 17.35 -10.20
N PHE A 23 -11.48 16.97 -9.05
CA PHE A 23 -10.67 15.74 -8.93
C PHE A 23 -11.51 14.51 -8.66
N TYR A 24 -12.59 14.64 -7.89
CA TYR A 24 -13.45 13.51 -7.56
C TYR A 24 -14.09 12.85 -8.79
N SER A 25 -14.76 13.62 -9.66
CA SER A 25 -15.31 13.09 -10.93
C SER A 25 -14.27 12.41 -11.84
N LYS A 26 -13.03 12.92 -11.85
CA LYS A 26 -11.91 12.29 -12.58
C LYS A 26 -11.46 10.99 -11.93
N PHE A 27 -11.42 10.94 -10.61
CA PHE A 27 -11.13 9.73 -9.85
C PHE A 27 -12.19 8.65 -10.11
N GLU A 28 -13.48 9.00 -10.08
CA GLU A 28 -14.55 8.05 -10.41
C GLU A 28 -14.40 7.50 -11.83
N THR A 29 -14.10 8.37 -12.81
CA THR A 29 -13.83 7.96 -14.19
C THR A 29 -12.62 7.02 -14.29
N LEU A 30 -11.55 7.31 -13.55
CA LEU A 30 -10.37 6.43 -13.47
C LEU A 30 -10.74 5.06 -12.89
N MET A 31 -11.53 5.04 -11.81
CA MET A 31 -12.00 3.82 -11.18
C MET A 31 -12.89 3.00 -12.12
N GLN A 32 -13.79 3.60 -12.90
CA GLN A 32 -14.60 2.89 -13.90
C GLN A 32 -13.75 2.18 -14.96
N ASN A 33 -12.56 2.72 -15.26
CA ASN A 33 -11.64 2.19 -16.26
C ASN A 33 -10.49 1.35 -15.68
N THR A 34 -10.57 1.00 -14.39
CA THR A 34 -9.55 0.21 -13.66
C THR A 34 -10.16 -1.07 -13.12
N ASP A 35 -9.58 -2.22 -13.43
CA ASP A 35 -10.06 -3.53 -12.96
C ASP A 35 -9.55 -3.87 -11.56
N LEU A 36 -8.29 -3.54 -11.29
CA LEU A 36 -7.60 -3.81 -10.02
C LEU A 36 -6.84 -2.56 -9.56
N VAL A 37 -6.88 -2.25 -8.27
CA VAL A 37 -5.99 -1.26 -7.66
C VAL A 37 -4.98 -1.98 -6.77
N MET A 38 -3.70 -1.79 -7.05
CA MET A 38 -2.61 -2.09 -6.12
C MET A 38 -2.37 -0.84 -5.28
N LEU A 39 -2.72 -0.90 -4.00
CA LEU A 39 -2.65 0.22 -3.07
C LEU A 39 -1.58 -0.01 -2.01
N ASP A 40 -0.65 0.93 -1.89
CA ASP A 40 0.31 0.92 -0.79
C ASP A 40 -0.29 1.45 0.52
N LEU A 41 -0.17 0.66 1.60
CA LEU A 41 -0.35 1.13 2.98
C LEU A 41 1.01 1.10 3.67
N LYS A 42 1.66 2.27 3.78
CA LYS A 42 3.07 2.36 4.20
C LYS A 42 3.25 2.40 5.72
N ALA A 43 2.32 3.04 6.40
CA ALA A 43 2.16 3.07 7.86
C ALA A 43 0.69 3.40 8.16
N PHE A 44 0.18 2.90 9.29
CA PHE A 44 -1.24 3.03 9.63
C PHE A 44 -1.52 4.30 10.44
N TYR A 45 -0.61 4.69 11.33
CA TYR A 45 -0.77 5.91 12.11
C TYR A 45 -0.30 7.16 11.32
N PRO A 46 -1.07 8.26 11.31
CA PRO A 46 -0.73 9.48 10.56
C PRO A 46 0.65 10.05 10.87
N ASP A 47 1.03 10.12 12.14
CA ASP A 47 2.34 10.66 12.56
C ASP A 47 3.50 9.79 12.06
N ARG A 48 3.34 8.45 12.12
CA ARG A 48 4.34 7.52 11.60
C ARG A 48 4.43 7.60 10.07
N HIS A 49 3.28 7.68 9.39
CA HIS A 49 3.24 7.84 7.95
C HIS A 49 3.89 9.14 7.49
N LYS A 50 3.65 10.24 8.21
CA LYS A 50 4.26 11.54 7.94
C LYS A 50 5.75 11.54 8.23
N ALA A 51 6.21 10.89 9.31
CA ALA A 51 7.63 10.72 9.58
C ALA A 51 8.33 9.90 8.49
N LEU A 52 7.67 8.86 7.97
CA LEU A 52 8.21 7.98 6.93
C LEU A 52 8.22 8.62 5.54
N THR A 53 7.16 9.35 5.17
CA THR A 53 6.91 9.77 3.78
C THR A 53 6.86 11.27 3.57
N GLY A 54 6.76 12.06 4.65
CA GLY A 54 6.47 13.48 4.62
C GLY A 54 4.98 13.82 4.45
N CYS A 55 4.11 12.84 4.24
CA CYS A 55 2.69 13.03 3.92
C CYS A 55 1.75 12.41 4.95
N ASP A 56 0.57 13.01 5.13
CA ASP A 56 -0.55 12.41 5.86
C ASP A 56 -1.13 11.20 5.09
N ASN A 57 -1.68 10.22 5.81
CA ASN A 57 -2.32 9.03 5.22
C ASN A 57 -3.86 9.06 5.23
N THR A 58 -4.50 10.07 5.84
CA THR A 58 -5.96 10.18 5.85
C THR A 58 -6.58 10.02 4.45
N PRO A 59 -6.09 10.71 3.39
CA PRO A 59 -6.63 10.54 2.04
C PRO A 59 -6.49 9.12 1.50
N ILE A 60 -5.42 8.42 1.87
CA ILE A 60 -5.13 7.05 1.42
C ILE A 60 -6.13 6.08 2.06
N LEU A 61 -6.36 6.22 3.36
CA LEU A 61 -7.35 5.42 4.09
C LEU A 61 -8.77 5.72 3.61
N ASP A 62 -9.09 6.97 3.31
CA ASP A 62 -10.39 7.35 2.75
C ASP A 62 -10.61 6.79 1.33
N MET A 63 -9.56 6.78 0.49
CA MET A 63 -9.61 6.15 -0.82
C MET A 63 -9.86 4.64 -0.69
N ALA A 64 -9.18 3.97 0.25
CA ALA A 64 -9.37 2.55 0.51
C ALA A 64 -10.81 2.24 0.97
N ARG A 65 -11.38 3.03 1.89
CA ARG A 65 -12.78 2.91 2.32
C ARG A 65 -13.74 3.08 1.14
N TRP A 66 -13.55 4.13 0.34
CA TRP A 66 -14.36 4.36 -0.85
C TRP A 66 -14.29 3.15 -1.79
N MET A 67 -13.10 2.61 -2.05
CA MET A 67 -12.93 1.43 -2.91
C MET A 67 -13.61 0.19 -2.32
N GLY A 68 -13.59 0.02 -0.99
CA GLY A 68 -14.32 -1.01 -0.26
C GLY A 68 -15.82 -0.92 -0.48
N GLU A 69 -16.39 0.25 -0.21
CA GLU A 69 -17.83 0.55 -0.37
C GLU A 69 -18.32 0.37 -1.81
N HIS A 70 -17.46 0.62 -2.80
CA HIS A 70 -17.78 0.51 -4.22
C HIS A 70 -17.40 -0.85 -4.83
N GLY A 71 -16.95 -1.82 -4.02
CA GLY A 71 -16.59 -3.16 -4.48
C GLY A 71 -15.41 -3.18 -5.46
N LYS A 72 -14.55 -2.14 -5.46
CA LYS A 72 -13.37 -2.08 -6.32
C LYS A 72 -12.34 -3.09 -5.82
N ALA A 73 -11.94 -4.02 -6.69
CA ALA A 73 -10.93 -5.02 -6.35
C ALA A 73 -9.61 -4.35 -5.97
N MET A 74 -9.07 -4.73 -4.81
CA MET A 74 -7.82 -4.18 -4.27
C MET A 74 -6.80 -5.28 -3.98
N TRP A 75 -5.54 -5.01 -4.27
CA TRP A 75 -4.39 -5.66 -3.66
C TRP A 75 -3.70 -4.65 -2.76
N ILE A 76 -3.60 -4.94 -1.47
CA ILE A 76 -2.89 -4.08 -0.52
C ILE A 76 -1.43 -4.49 -0.45
N ARG A 77 -0.54 -3.50 -0.48
CA ARG A 77 0.91 -3.71 -0.46
C ARG A 77 1.51 -2.99 0.74
N HIS A 78 2.34 -3.69 1.48
CA HIS A 78 3.02 -3.16 2.65
C HIS A 78 4.52 -3.45 2.55
N VAL A 79 5.33 -2.39 2.47
CA VAL A 79 6.79 -2.53 2.47
C VAL A 79 7.27 -2.69 3.91
N LEU A 80 7.91 -3.81 4.21
CA LEU A 80 8.45 -4.14 5.52
C LEU A 80 9.90 -3.67 5.63
N VAL A 81 10.13 -2.65 6.45
CA VAL A 81 11.42 -2.04 6.71
C VAL A 81 11.71 -2.18 8.21
N PRO A 82 12.79 -2.91 8.59
CA PRO A 82 13.12 -3.10 10.00
C PRO A 82 13.25 -1.80 10.78
N GLY A 83 12.61 -1.73 11.95
CA GLY A 83 12.58 -0.57 12.84
C GLY A 83 11.68 0.58 12.38
N LEU A 84 10.99 0.47 11.24
CA LEU A 84 10.16 1.55 10.68
C LEU A 84 8.73 1.12 10.41
N THR A 85 8.53 -0.03 9.77
CA THR A 85 7.20 -0.51 9.37
C THR A 85 6.92 -1.95 9.82
N ASP A 86 7.77 -2.50 10.69
CA ASP A 86 7.69 -3.86 11.24
C ASP A 86 7.08 -3.94 12.64
N ASP A 87 6.47 -2.86 13.13
CA ASP A 87 5.81 -2.83 14.44
C ASP A 87 4.59 -3.77 14.46
N GLU A 88 4.64 -4.83 15.27
CA GLU A 88 3.58 -5.84 15.28
C GLU A 88 2.21 -5.29 15.68
N ALA A 89 2.15 -4.29 16.57
CA ALA A 89 0.89 -3.71 17.00
C ALA A 89 0.26 -2.92 15.85
N GLU A 90 1.04 -2.10 15.16
CA GLU A 90 0.58 -1.37 13.97
C GLU A 90 0.16 -2.33 12.84
N LEU A 91 0.88 -3.43 12.62
CA LEU A 91 0.50 -4.45 11.64
C LEU A 91 -0.85 -5.10 11.95
N ARG A 92 -1.19 -5.31 13.23
CA ARG A 92 -2.51 -5.83 13.63
C ARG A 92 -3.63 -4.83 13.37
N GLU A 93 -3.42 -3.57 13.71
CA GLU A 93 -4.39 -2.50 13.45
C GLU A 93 -4.60 -2.30 11.94
N MET A 94 -3.52 -2.37 11.16
CA MET A 94 -3.60 -2.37 9.71
C MET A 94 -4.38 -3.58 9.18
N SER A 95 -4.15 -4.78 9.73
CA SER A 95 -4.89 -6.00 9.38
C SER A 95 -6.39 -5.83 9.63
N ASP A 96 -6.78 -5.28 10.77
CA ASP A 96 -8.18 -5.03 11.12
C ASP A 96 -8.84 -4.02 10.16
N PHE A 97 -8.11 -2.95 9.81
CA PHE A 97 -8.55 -2.02 8.78
C PHE A 97 -8.74 -2.70 7.42
N ILE A 98 -7.76 -3.46 6.95
CA ILE A 98 -7.83 -4.13 5.64
C ILE A 98 -9.03 -5.09 5.60
N LYS A 99 -9.25 -5.87 6.66
CA LYS A 99 -10.40 -6.79 6.77
C LYS A 99 -11.75 -6.06 6.70
N SER A 100 -11.81 -4.82 7.20
CA SER A 100 -13.05 -4.01 7.16
C SER A 100 -13.47 -3.56 5.75
N LEU A 101 -12.55 -3.55 4.77
CA LEU A 101 -12.80 -3.00 3.43
C LEU A 101 -13.63 -3.92 2.52
N GLY A 102 -13.65 -5.23 2.76
CA GLY A 102 -14.52 -6.19 2.07
C GLY A 102 -14.19 -6.51 0.59
N SER A 103 -13.49 -5.66 -0.15
CA SER A 103 -13.13 -5.87 -1.57
C SER A 103 -11.65 -6.17 -1.82
N VAL A 104 -10.86 -6.34 -0.75
CA VAL A 104 -9.45 -6.72 -0.81
C VAL A 104 -9.34 -8.18 -1.25
N ARG A 105 -8.55 -8.41 -2.30
CA ARG A 105 -8.32 -9.73 -2.89
C ARG A 105 -6.96 -10.33 -2.56
N ARG A 106 -5.98 -9.49 -2.20
CA ARG A 106 -4.63 -9.91 -1.82
C ARG A 106 -4.01 -8.87 -0.88
N VAL A 107 -3.17 -9.36 0.03
CA VAL A 107 -2.24 -8.51 0.81
C VAL A 107 -0.83 -9.03 0.55
N GLU A 108 0.09 -8.12 0.24
CA GLU A 108 1.49 -8.42 -0.04
C GLU A 108 2.41 -7.75 0.99
N VAL A 109 3.29 -8.55 1.60
CA VAL A 109 4.42 -8.04 2.37
C VAL A 109 5.63 -7.98 1.46
N LEU A 110 6.19 -6.78 1.29
CA LEU A 110 7.32 -6.53 0.40
C LEU A 110 8.57 -6.25 1.24
N PRO A 111 9.54 -7.17 1.31
CA PRO A 111 10.78 -6.95 2.04
C PRO A 111 11.55 -5.75 1.48
N TYR A 112 12.00 -4.85 2.35
CA TYR A 112 12.91 -3.78 1.97
C TYR A 112 14.19 -4.31 1.29
N HIS A 113 14.67 -3.59 0.28
CA HIS A 113 15.91 -3.89 -0.42
C HIS A 113 16.67 -2.61 -0.83
N THR A 114 17.98 -2.72 -1.02
CA THR A 114 18.89 -1.60 -1.30
C THR A 114 19.08 -1.28 -2.79
N LEU A 115 18.29 -1.88 -3.70
CA LEU A 115 18.47 -1.76 -5.16
C LEU A 115 18.49 -0.31 -5.71
N GLY A 116 17.96 0.67 -4.97
CA GLY A 116 17.87 2.07 -5.38
C GLY A 116 19.03 2.98 -4.92
N LEU A 117 19.97 2.50 -4.10
CA LEU A 117 21.01 3.32 -3.47
C LEU A 117 21.79 4.19 -4.46
N PHE A 118 22.21 3.60 -5.58
CA PHE A 118 22.99 4.30 -6.62
C PHE A 118 22.30 5.56 -7.18
N LYS A 119 20.97 5.66 -7.10
CA LYS A 119 20.23 6.84 -7.56
C LYS A 119 20.44 8.02 -6.61
N TRP A 120 20.48 7.76 -5.30
CA TRP A 120 20.73 8.77 -4.27
C TRP A 120 22.15 9.31 -4.37
N GLU A 121 23.12 8.41 -4.54
CA GLU A 121 24.52 8.76 -4.78
C GLU A 121 24.68 9.67 -6.00
N LYS A 122 24.05 9.32 -7.12
CA LYS A 122 24.10 10.12 -8.36
C LYS A 122 23.47 11.50 -8.22
N LEU A 123 22.45 11.64 -7.37
CA LEU A 123 21.80 12.91 -7.11
C LEU A 123 22.50 13.74 -6.02
N GLY A 124 23.52 13.18 -5.36
CA GLY A 124 24.20 13.84 -4.23
C GLY A 124 23.29 14.03 -3.02
N ILE A 125 22.26 13.21 -2.87
CA ILE A 125 21.30 13.27 -1.76
C ILE A 125 21.67 12.19 -0.74
N THR A 126 21.77 12.56 0.53
CA THR A 126 22.02 11.60 1.61
C THR A 126 20.89 10.58 1.70
N TYR A 127 21.24 9.29 1.70
CA TYR A 127 20.27 8.22 1.87
C TYR A 127 19.84 8.07 3.32
N SER A 128 18.54 8.16 3.59
CA SER A 128 18.00 8.15 4.95
C SER A 128 17.94 6.76 5.61
N LEU A 129 18.05 5.68 4.82
CA LEU A 129 18.03 4.30 5.33
C LEU A 129 19.42 3.64 5.22
N ASP A 130 20.48 4.44 5.26
CA ASP A 130 21.84 3.91 5.20
C ASP A 130 22.10 2.95 6.38
N GLY A 131 22.71 1.80 6.09
CA GLY A 131 22.96 0.74 7.06
C GLY A 131 21.74 -0.14 7.43
N VAL A 132 20.51 0.22 7.05
CA VAL A 132 19.33 -0.62 7.27
C VAL A 132 19.45 -1.89 6.44
N GLN A 133 19.37 -3.05 7.10
CA GLN A 133 19.40 -4.35 6.43
C GLN A 133 17.99 -4.76 5.99
N PRO A 134 17.86 -5.58 4.92
CA PRO A 134 16.61 -6.27 4.61
C PRO A 134 16.07 -7.04 5.83
N PRO A 135 14.74 -7.15 6.00
CA PRO A 135 14.17 -7.97 7.06
C PRO A 135 14.55 -9.44 6.89
N SER A 136 14.64 -10.19 8.00
CA SER A 136 14.86 -11.63 7.95
C SER A 136 13.64 -12.36 7.38
N GLU A 137 13.83 -13.59 6.91
CA GLU A 137 12.71 -14.42 6.44
C GLU A 137 11.66 -14.65 7.53
N GLU A 138 12.09 -14.81 8.79
CA GLU A 138 11.18 -14.96 9.93
C GLU A 138 10.38 -13.68 10.18
N ALA A 139 11.00 -12.50 10.06
CA ALA A 139 10.30 -11.22 10.21
C ALA A 139 9.25 -11.03 9.10
N VAL A 140 9.56 -11.43 7.88
CA VAL A 140 8.61 -11.41 6.76
C VAL A 140 7.45 -12.35 7.04
N GLN A 141 7.71 -13.62 7.37
CA GLN A 141 6.67 -14.60 7.71
C GLN A 141 5.79 -14.12 8.86
N ARG A 142 6.40 -13.49 9.87
CA ARG A 142 5.67 -12.91 10.99
C ARG A 142 4.72 -11.79 10.54
N ALA A 143 5.18 -10.86 9.72
CA ALA A 143 4.33 -9.80 9.18
C ALA A 143 3.19 -10.37 8.32
N GLU A 144 3.46 -11.40 7.51
CA GLU A 144 2.46 -12.10 6.70
C GLU A 144 1.36 -12.76 7.56
N GLU A 145 1.74 -13.36 8.69
CA GLU A 145 0.79 -13.91 9.67
C GLU A 145 -0.09 -12.83 10.30
N LEU A 146 0.52 -11.72 10.75
CA LEU A 146 -0.19 -10.61 11.38
C LEU A 146 -1.19 -9.94 10.43
N LEU A 147 -0.81 -9.77 9.18
CA LEU A 147 -1.67 -9.24 8.10
C LEU A 147 -2.64 -10.29 7.54
N CYS A 148 -2.56 -11.53 8.02
CA CYS A 148 -3.45 -12.64 7.65
C CYS A 148 -3.52 -12.85 6.13
N ILE A 149 -2.37 -12.78 5.43
CA ILE A 149 -2.36 -12.74 3.95
C ILE A 149 -3.01 -13.96 3.28
N LYS A 150 -3.10 -15.09 4.01
CA LYS A 150 -3.69 -16.35 3.55
C LYS A 150 -5.22 -16.31 3.50
N ASP A 151 -5.85 -15.34 4.14
CA ASP A 151 -7.32 -15.20 4.21
C ASP A 151 -7.90 -14.62 2.90
N TYR A 152 -7.06 -14.06 2.03
CA TYR A 152 -7.50 -13.36 0.83
C TYR A 152 -7.52 -14.26 -0.42
N PRO A 153 -8.54 -14.13 -1.29
CA PRO A 153 -8.82 -15.10 -2.36
C PRO A 153 -7.73 -15.23 -3.43
N ASP A 154 -6.91 -14.19 -3.63
CA ASP A 154 -5.83 -14.19 -4.61
C ASP A 154 -4.45 -14.43 -3.98
N PHE A 155 -4.35 -14.89 -2.72
CA PHE A 155 -3.07 -15.16 -2.04
C PHE A 155 -2.08 -16.00 -2.86
N LYS A 156 -2.57 -16.99 -3.62
CA LYS A 156 -1.74 -17.92 -4.41
C LYS A 156 -1.60 -17.57 -5.91
N LYS A 157 -2.23 -16.49 -6.36
CA LYS A 157 -2.12 -16.02 -7.75
C LYS A 157 -0.93 -15.11 -7.87
#